data_AF-A0A519CKE4-F1
#
_entry.id   AF-A0A519CKE4-F1
#
_cell.length_a   1.000
_cell.length_b   1.000
_cell.length_c   1.000
_cell.angle_alpha   90.00
_cell.angle_beta   90.00
_cell.angle_gamma   90.00
#
_symmetry.space_group_name_H-M   'P 1'
#
loop_
_entity.id
_entity.type
_entity.pdbx_description
1 polymer ?
#
loop_
_entity_poly.entity_id
_entity_poly.type
_entity_poly.pdbx_seq_one_letter_code
_entity_poly.pdbx_strand_id
1 'polypeptide(L)'
;MSLNRFGFNKRMTNRAFMTFDGLANFMAVGYVLINVTPGQEYQAYQEIKTLPNIVDTTLLFGDYDIIVKLEASSLGIIAKTVVETIRQVEGVTDTKTLAGAEL
;
A
#
# COMPACT_ATOMS: atom_id res chain seq x y z
N MET A 1 -45.43 -28.77 35.66
CA MET A 1 -45.57 -28.09 34.36
C MET A 1 -44.48 -27.02 34.26
N SER A 2 -43.33 -27.38 33.69
CA SER A 2 -42.19 -26.48 33.54
C SER A 2 -42.19 -25.95 32.11
N LEU A 3 -42.50 -24.66 31.94
CA LEU A 3 -42.42 -24.00 30.63
C LEU A 3 -41.04 -23.36 30.47
N ASN A 4 -40.21 -24.02 29.65
CA ASN A 4 -39.08 -23.39 28.98
C ASN A 4 -39.58 -22.19 28.17
N ARG A 5 -39.17 -20.98 28.56
CA ARG A 5 -39.25 -19.80 27.70
C ARG A 5 -37.84 -19.34 27.36
N PHE A 6 -37.47 -19.66 26.12
CA PHE A 6 -36.42 -19.02 25.35
C PHE A 6 -36.43 -17.50 25.58
N GLY A 7 -35.34 -17.00 26.13
CA GLY A 7 -35.07 -15.58 26.37
C GLY A 7 -33.66 -15.23 25.91
N PHE A 8 -33.35 -15.52 24.66
CA PHE A 8 -32.11 -15.11 24.00
C PHE A 8 -32.20 -13.61 23.68
N ASN A 9 -31.97 -12.73 24.66
CA ASN A 9 -31.56 -11.36 24.36
C ASN A 9 -31.01 -10.62 25.58
N LYS A 10 -29.70 -10.38 25.58
CA LYS A 10 -29.17 -9.09 26.03
C LYS A 10 -27.87 -8.81 25.30
N ARG A 11 -28.02 -8.22 24.11
CA ARG A 11 -27.19 -7.13 23.60
C ARG A 11 -25.71 -7.20 24.02
N MET A 12 -24.87 -7.72 23.13
CA MET A 12 -23.46 -7.35 23.05
C MET A 12 -23.38 -5.85 22.71
N THR A 13 -23.60 -5.02 23.71
CA THR A 13 -23.29 -3.60 23.75
C THR A 13 -22.14 -3.45 24.72
N ASN A 14 -20.93 -3.51 24.16
CA ASN A 14 -19.66 -3.00 24.69
C ASN A 14 -18.79 -2.93 23.40
N ARG A 15 -18.68 -1.86 22.59
CA ARG A 15 -18.70 -0.41 22.85
C ARG A 15 -17.94 -0.01 24.12
N ALA A 16 -16.76 -0.60 24.30
CA ALA A 16 -15.67 -0.06 25.12
C ALA A 16 -14.37 -0.86 24.89
N PHE A 17 -13.87 -0.88 23.65
CA PHE A 17 -12.44 -1.08 23.39
C PHE A 17 -11.96 0.16 22.61
N MET A 18 -12.07 1.31 23.28
CA MET A 18 -11.27 2.48 22.99
C MET A 18 -9.98 2.33 23.81
N THR A 19 -9.00 1.61 23.27
CA THR A 19 -7.60 1.83 23.66
C THR A 19 -7.14 3.06 22.89
N PHE A 20 -7.18 4.21 23.55
CA PHE A 20 -6.50 5.45 23.17
C PHE A 20 -4.99 5.31 23.41
N ASP A 21 -4.38 4.28 22.86
CA ASP A 21 -2.94 4.26 22.63
C ASP A 21 -2.71 4.94 21.28
N GLY A 22 -1.75 5.85 21.20
CA GLY A 22 -1.47 6.64 20.01
C GLY A 22 -1.45 5.78 18.75
N LEU A 23 -2.50 5.89 17.93
CA LEU A 23 -2.57 5.27 16.61
C LEU A 23 -1.67 6.06 15.66
N ALA A 24 -0.35 5.97 15.88
CA ALA A 24 0.53 5.94 14.73
C ALA A 24 0.05 4.74 13.91
N ASN A 25 -0.68 4.99 12.82
CA ASN A 25 -0.87 3.96 11.82
C ASN A 25 0.56 3.54 11.45
N PHE A 26 0.97 2.34 11.86
CA PHE A 26 2.22 1.73 11.41
C PHE A 26 2.04 1.40 9.93
N MET A 27 2.09 2.45 9.10
CA MET A 27 2.08 2.34 7.66
C MET A 27 3.53 2.08 7.27
N ALA A 28 3.78 0.88 6.79
CA ALA A 28 5.03 0.57 6.15
C ALA A 28 5.21 1.52 4.96
N VAL A 29 6.36 2.18 4.92
CA VAL A 29 6.76 3.01 3.78
C VAL A 29 7.64 2.16 2.87
N GLY A 30 7.43 2.26 1.57
CA GLY A 30 8.27 1.64 0.57
C GLY A 30 8.66 2.63 -0.51
N TYR A 31 9.89 2.53 -0.98
CA TYR A 31 10.35 3.27 -2.16
C TYR A 31 10.59 2.30 -3.29
N VAL A 32 10.14 2.63 -4.49
CA VAL A 32 10.32 1.79 -5.67
C VAL A 32 11.00 2.63 -6.72
N LEU A 33 12.17 2.16 -7.14
CA LEU A 33 12.90 2.69 -8.26
C LEU A 33 12.52 1.88 -9.48
N ILE A 34 12.25 2.56 -10.59
CA ILE A 34 11.70 1.96 -11.80
C ILE A 34 12.53 2.43 -12.98
N ASN A 35 12.94 1.46 -13.80
CA ASN A 35 13.47 1.70 -15.13
C ASN A 35 12.40 1.41 -16.16
N VAL A 36 12.39 2.23 -17.19
CA VAL A 36 11.44 2.17 -18.28
C VAL A 36 12.18 2.21 -19.60
N THR A 37 11.51 1.69 -20.62
CA THR A 37 12.03 1.74 -21.98
C THR A 37 12.06 3.20 -22.44
N PRO A 38 13.16 3.65 -23.09
CA PRO A 38 13.26 5.03 -23.55
C PRO A 38 12.10 5.41 -24.48
N GLY A 39 11.48 6.55 -24.22
CA GLY A 39 10.30 7.05 -24.93
C GLY A 39 8.96 6.68 -24.29
N GLN A 40 8.94 5.86 -23.23
CA GLN A 40 7.73 5.46 -22.49
C GLN A 40 7.69 6.02 -21.06
N GLU A 41 8.67 6.82 -20.64
CA GLU A 41 8.82 7.29 -19.27
C GLU A 41 7.61 8.07 -18.78
N TYR A 42 7.09 8.95 -19.64
CA TYR A 42 5.94 9.77 -19.32
C TYR A 42 4.64 8.94 -19.23
N GLN A 43 4.46 7.95 -20.11
CA GLN A 43 3.29 7.08 -20.09
C GLN A 43 3.27 6.22 -18.84
N ALA A 44 4.39 5.56 -18.54
CA ALA A 44 4.54 4.76 -17.33
C ALA A 44 4.34 5.62 -16.07
N TYR A 45 4.91 6.83 -16.02
CA TYR A 45 4.68 7.78 -14.93
C TYR A 45 3.19 8.08 -14.71
N GLN A 46 2.45 8.35 -15.79
CA GLN A 46 1.02 8.66 -15.69
C GLN A 46 0.21 7.47 -15.19
N GLU A 47 0.49 6.27 -15.70
CA GLU A 47 -0.15 5.03 -15.22
C GLU A 47 0.13 4.80 -13.73
N ILE A 48 1.41 4.82 -13.35
CA ILE A 48 1.87 4.59 -11.98
C ILE A 48 1.22 5.60 -11.03
N LYS A 49 1.22 6.88 -11.38
CA LYS A 49 0.62 7.96 -10.57
C LYS A 49 -0.86 7.74 -10.26
N THR A 50 -1.61 7.04 -11.13
CA THR A 50 -3.04 6.78 -10.90
C THR A 50 -3.31 5.58 -9.99
N LEU A 51 -2.28 4.82 -9.62
CA LEU A 51 -2.45 3.61 -8.83
C LEU A 51 -2.81 3.92 -7.36
N PRO A 52 -3.66 3.08 -6.74
CA PRO A 52 -3.93 3.19 -5.31
C PRO A 52 -2.66 2.82 -4.52
N ASN A 53 -2.46 3.48 -3.37
CA ASN A 53 -1.31 3.33 -2.45
C ASN A 53 -0.04 4.11 -2.84
N ILE A 54 -0.09 4.90 -3.91
CA ILE A 54 1.00 5.79 -4.28
C ILE A 54 0.82 7.12 -3.55
N VAL A 55 1.85 7.50 -2.80
CA VAL A 55 1.89 8.75 -2.06
C VAL A 55 2.64 9.82 -2.84
N ASP A 56 3.72 9.41 -3.50
CA ASP A 56 4.48 10.29 -4.37
C ASP A 56 5.02 9.52 -5.58
N THR A 57 5.15 10.21 -6.70
CA THR A 57 5.83 9.71 -7.89
C THR A 57 6.57 10.85 -8.53
N THR A 58 7.86 10.64 -8.76
CA THR A 58 8.78 11.64 -9.31
C THR A 58 9.59 11.02 -10.44
N LEU A 59 9.69 11.73 -11.56
CA LEU A 59 10.61 11.40 -12.65
C LEU A 59 12.04 11.78 -12.22
N LEU A 60 12.96 10.86 -12.42
CA LEU A 60 14.37 11.01 -12.12
C LEU A 60 15.18 11.14 -13.41
N PHE A 61 16.31 11.83 -13.31
CA PHE A 61 17.33 11.86 -14.35
C PHE A 61 18.59 11.19 -13.79
N GLY A 62 18.80 9.92 -14.12
CA GLY A 62 19.91 9.11 -13.61
C GLY A 62 19.82 7.66 -14.10
N ASP A 63 20.40 6.71 -13.35
CA ASP A 63 20.31 5.28 -13.65
C ASP A 63 18.88 4.72 -13.60
N TYR A 64 17.97 5.42 -12.91
CA TYR A 64 16.55 5.11 -12.83
C TYR A 64 15.75 6.30 -13.38
N ASP A 65 14.62 5.99 -14.01
CA ASP A 65 13.78 6.98 -14.67
C ASP A 65 12.66 7.49 -13.77
N ILE A 66 12.17 6.65 -12.85
CA ILE A 66 11.05 7.00 -11.95
C ILE A 66 11.34 6.49 -10.53
N ILE A 67 11.03 7.32 -9.54
CA ILE A 67 10.92 6.91 -8.13
C ILE A 67 9.50 7.08 -7.64
N VAL A 68 9.05 6.10 -6.86
CA VAL A 68 7.71 6.03 -6.30
C VAL A 68 7.82 5.85 -4.79
N LYS A 69 7.05 6.64 -4.04
CA LYS A 69 6.81 6.41 -2.61
C LYS A 69 5.44 5.75 -2.43
N LEU A 70 5.44 4.61 -1.77
CA LEU A 70 4.26 3.83 -1.42
C LEU A 70 4.10 3.82 0.10
N GLU A 71 2.86 3.89 0.57
CA GLU A 71 2.53 3.68 1.98
C GLU A 71 1.40 2.65 2.07
N ALA A 72 1.60 1.61 2.88
CA ALA A 72 0.61 0.56 3.06
C ALA A 72 0.63 0.03 4.49
N SER A 73 -0.38 -0.75 4.86
CA SER A 73 -0.47 -1.33 6.20
C SER A 73 0.62 -2.36 6.52
N SER A 74 1.35 -2.86 5.52
CA SER A 74 2.43 -3.86 5.68
C SER A 74 3.36 -3.91 4.46
N LEU A 75 4.62 -4.30 4.66
CA LEU A 75 5.59 -4.52 3.59
C LEU A 75 5.12 -5.56 2.55
N GLY A 76 4.38 -6.58 2.98
CA GLY A 76 3.82 -7.57 2.06
C GLY A 76 2.84 -6.96 1.05
N ILE A 77 2.07 -5.93 1.44
CA ILE A 77 1.17 -5.22 0.54
C ILE A 77 1.98 -4.41 -0.47
N ILE A 78 3.05 -3.73 -0.04
CA ILE A 78 3.95 -3.00 -0.93
C ILE A 78 4.54 -3.94 -1.99
N ALA A 79 5.13 -5.05 -1.56
CA ALA A 79 5.71 -6.04 -2.48
C ALA A 79 4.68 -6.56 -3.48
N LYS A 80 3.45 -6.84 -3.01
CA LYS A 80 2.35 -7.27 -3.86
C LYS A 80 1.95 -6.20 -4.89
N THR A 81 1.76 -4.95 -4.48
CA THR A 81 1.45 -3.82 -5.38
C THR A 81 2.54 -3.61 -6.43
N VAL A 82 3.82 -3.76 -6.05
CA VAL A 82 4.93 -3.66 -7.01
C VAL A 82 4.82 -4.75 -8.07
N VAL A 83 4.61 -6.01 -7.66
CA VAL A 83 4.63 -7.15 -8.58
C VAL A 83 3.36 -7.22 -9.44
N GLU A 84 2.19 -6.97 -8.86
CA GLU A 84 0.90 -7.08 -9.55
C GLU A 84 0.55 -5.83 -10.35
N THR A 85 1.12 -4.67 -10.00
CA THR A 85 0.73 -3.40 -10.62
C THR A 85 1.91 -2.74 -11.31
N ILE A 86 2.96 -2.34 -10.57
CA ILE A 86 4.07 -1.57 -11.15
C ILE A 86 4.80 -2.37 -12.24
N ARG A 87 5.07 -3.66 -12.01
CA ARG A 87 5.72 -4.52 -13.02
C ARG A 87 4.85 -4.88 -14.22
N GLN A 88 3.54 -4.62 -14.16
CA GLN A 88 2.61 -4.86 -15.25
C GLN A 88 2.41 -3.64 -16.15
N VAL A 89 2.88 -2.45 -15.72
CA VAL A 89 2.80 -1.22 -16.50
C VAL A 89 3.63 -1.37 -17.77
N GLU A 90 3.05 -0.98 -18.90
CA GLU A 90 3.71 -1.06 -20.19
C GLU A 90 4.97 -0.19 -20.21
N GLY A 91 6.05 -0.75 -20.75
CA GLY A 91 7.35 -0.06 -20.84
C GLY A 91 8.25 -0.23 -19.61
N VAL A 92 7.77 -0.75 -18.48
CA VAL A 92 8.61 -1.04 -17.30
C VAL A 92 9.56 -2.20 -17.59
N THR A 93 10.86 -1.96 -17.44
CA THR A 93 11.92 -2.94 -17.71
C THR A 93 12.54 -3.52 -16.45
N ASP A 94 12.75 -2.69 -15.42
CA ASP A 94 13.27 -3.14 -14.12
C ASP A 94 12.62 -2.39 -12.96
N THR A 95 12.55 -3.04 -11.80
CA THR A 95 12.00 -2.45 -10.58
C THR A 95 12.82 -2.89 -9.37
N LYS A 96 13.27 -1.92 -8.58
CA LYS A 96 13.93 -2.15 -7.30
C LYS A 96 13.10 -1.59 -6.16
N THR A 97 12.66 -2.46 -5.26
CA THR A 97 11.89 -2.08 -4.06
C THR A 97 12.82 -1.95 -2.85
N LEU A 98 12.69 -0.84 -2.14
CA LEU A 98 13.38 -0.50 -0.91
C LEU A 98 12.34 -0.40 0.21
N ALA A 99 12.37 -1.35 1.15
CA ALA A 99 11.53 -1.30 2.33
C ALA A 99 12.04 -0.21 3.29
N GLY A 100 11.16 0.70 3.70
CA GLY A 100 11.45 1.65 4.77
C GLY A 100 11.67 0.89 6.08
N ALA A 101 12.81 1.12 6.72
CA ALA A 101 13.07 0.63 8.07
C ALA A 101 12.41 1.58 9.07
N GLU A 102 11.80 1.00 10.11
CA GLU A 102 11.28 1.75 11.24
C GLU A 102 12.46 2.21 12.11
N LEU A 103 12.58 3.53 12.34
CA LEU A 103 13.62 4.16 13.17
C LEU A 103 13.09 4.50 14.56
#